data_AF-A0A8S3D718-F1
#
_entry.id   AF-A0A8S3D718-F1
#
_cell.length_a   1.000
_cell.length_b   1.000
_cell.length_c   1.000
_cell.angle_alpha   90.00
_cell.angle_beta   90.00
_cell.angle_gamma   90.00
#
_symmetry.space_group_name_H-M   'P 1'
#
loop_
_entity.id
_entity.type
_entity.pdbx_description
1 polymer ?
#
loop_
_entity_poly.entity_id
_entity_poly.type
_entity_poly.pdbx_seq_one_letter_code
_entity_poly.pdbx_strand_id
1 'polypeptide(L)' 'TGGFMITPIPNLWPLEGGSATLPFFGIQTQIVDKKSRLPLNPPSKGELCIRDSWPGQARSLYRNHERFVEVYFKPYPGYY' A
#
# COMPACT_ATOMS: atom_id res chain seq x y z
N THR A 1 4.04 0.53 -10.70
CA THR A 1 3.00 1.33 -10.03
C THR A 1 3.05 2.73 -10.61
N GLY A 2 1.89 3.32 -10.90
CA GLY A 2 1.78 4.69 -11.37
C GLY A 2 1.05 5.58 -10.36
N GLY A 3 1.45 6.84 -10.26
CA GLY A 3 0.83 7.86 -9.41
C GLY A 3 1.31 7.89 -7.95
N PHE A 4 0.83 8.90 -7.21
CA PHE A 4 1.09 9.05 -5.78
C PHE A 4 0.17 8.12 -4.97
N MET A 5 0.73 7.43 -3.97
CA MET A 5 -0.01 6.50 -3.10
C MET A 5 -0.44 7.15 -1.78
N ILE A 6 0.52 7.80 -1.11
CA ILE A 6 0.33 8.54 0.15
C ILE A 6 1.07 9.84 -0.05
N THR A 7 0.35 10.96 -0.10
CA THR A 7 0.93 12.26 -0.40
C THR A 7 0.03 13.37 0.10
N PRO A 8 0.57 14.47 0.65
CA PRO A 8 -0.26 15.57 1.10
C PRO A 8 -0.98 16.27 -0.05
N ILE A 9 -2.23 16.65 0.19
CA ILE A 9 -2.92 17.65 -0.63
C ILE A 9 -2.51 19.04 -0.10
N PRO A 10 -1.84 19.88 -0.90
CA PRO A 10 -1.40 21.20 -0.47
C PRO A 10 -2.55 22.02 0.13
N ASN A 11 -2.29 22.67 1.26
CA ASN A 11 -3.24 23.51 2.00
C ASN A 11 -4.48 22.78 2.56
N LEU A 12 -4.56 21.44 2.49
CA LEU A 12 -5.68 20.68 3.06
C LEU A 12 -5.33 20.03 4.40
N TRP A 13 -4.09 19.58 4.58
CA TRP A 13 -3.68 18.81 5.76
C TRP A 13 -2.51 19.46 6.53
N PRO A 14 -2.50 19.36 7.87
CA PRO A 14 -1.33 19.74 8.65
C PRO A 14 -0.15 18.83 8.29
N LEU A 15 1.02 19.43 8.07
CA LEU A 15 2.23 18.71 7.69
C LEU A 15 3.14 18.52 8.90
N GLU A 16 3.69 17.32 9.02
CA GLU A 16 4.70 16.96 10.01
C GLU A 16 5.94 16.44 9.28
N GLY A 17 7.13 16.91 9.70
CA GLY A 17 8.39 16.53 9.06
C GLY A 17 8.63 15.02 9.12
N GLY A 18 8.70 14.38 7.94
CA GLY A 18 8.89 12.92 7.82
C GLY A 18 7.60 12.11 7.67
N SER A 19 6.43 12.73 7.80
CA SER A 19 5.14 12.07 7.53
C SER A 19 4.74 12.20 6.06
N ALA A 20 4.26 11.11 5.47
CA ALA A 20 3.63 11.13 4.15
C ALA A 20 2.16 11.61 4.19
N THR A 21 1.61 11.88 5.38
CA THR A 21 0.22 12.25 5.68
C THR A 21 -0.80 11.13 5.46
N LEU A 22 -1.79 11.31 4.58
CA LEU A 22 -2.92 10.41 4.39
C LEU A 22 -2.86 9.73 3.00
N PRO A 23 -3.47 8.54 2.85
CA PRO A 23 -3.60 7.89 1.54
C PRO A 23 -4.32 8.77 0.53
N PHE A 24 -3.90 8.69 -0.72
CA PHE A 24 -4.57 9.39 -1.82
C PHE A 24 -5.89 8.70 -2.21
N PHE A 25 -6.68 9.33 -3.07
CA PHE A 25 -8.00 8.82 -3.43
C PHE A 25 -7.96 7.40 -4.02
N GLY A 26 -8.84 6.53 -3.50
CA GLY A 26 -8.91 5.12 -3.91
C GLY A 26 -7.82 4.22 -3.32
N ILE A 27 -6.84 4.77 -2.61
CA ILE A 27 -5.79 3.97 -1.96
C ILE A 27 -6.23 3.58 -0.55
N GLN A 28 -6.49 2.29 -0.35
CA GLN A 28 -6.87 1.74 0.96
C GLN A 28 -5.68 1.05 1.63
N THR A 29 -4.96 1.79 2.47
CA THR A 29 -3.79 1.26 3.18
C THR A 29 -4.19 0.41 4.40
N GLN A 30 -3.36 -0.57 4.72
CA GLN A 30 -3.48 -1.43 5.90
C GLN A 30 -2.10 -1.74 6.44
N ILE A 31 -1.91 -1.60 7.75
CA ILE A 31 -0.71 -2.11 8.43
C ILE A 31 -0.95 -3.57 8.77
N VAL A 32 0.00 -4.43 8.42
CA VAL A 32 -0.04 -5.87 8.68
C VAL A 32 1.16 -6.25 9.54
N ASP A 33 0.92 -7.08 10.56
CA ASP A 33 1.99 -7.62 11.38
C ASP A 33 2.82 -8.65 10.60
N LYS A 34 4.14 -8.52 10.67
CA LYS A 34 5.06 -9.35 9.89
C LYS A 34 5.02 -10.83 10.28
N LYS A 35 4.78 -11.14 11.57
CA LYS A 35 4.83 -12.51 12.10
C LYS A 35 3.50 -13.21 11.91
N SER A 36 2.43 -12.61 12.43
CA SER A 36 1.07 -13.18 12.40
C SER A 36 0.38 -13.03 11.05
N ARG A 37 0.85 -12.11 10.18
CA ARG A 37 0.21 -11.76 8.90
C ARG A 37 -1.22 -11.22 9.06
N LEU A 38 -1.59 -10.79 10.26
CA LEU A 38 -2.90 -10.21 10.56
C LEU A 38 -2.89 -8.67 10.44
N PRO A 39 -3.99 -8.05 10.02
CA PRO A 39 -4.12 -6.61 10.00
C PRO A 39 -4.12 -6.03 11.43
N LEU A 40 -3.48 -4.88 11.61
CA LEU A 40 -3.42 -4.15 12.87
C LEU A 40 -4.32 -2.90 12.85
N ASN A 41 -4.87 -2.56 14.00
CA ASN A 41 -5.61 -1.29 14.18
C ASN A 41 -4.62 -0.14 14.41
N PRO A 42 -4.92 1.09 13.94
CA PRO A 42 -4.13 2.28 14.29
C PRO A 42 -4.26 2.64 15.78
N PRO A 43 -3.23 3.26 16.40
CA PRO A 43 -1.87 3.42 15.88
C PRO A 43 -1.10 2.10 15.91
N SER A 44 -0.39 1.78 14.83
CA SER A 44 0.40 0.55 14.73
C SER A 44 1.63 0.71 13.84
N LYS A 45 2.55 -0.25 13.94
CA LYS A 45 3.77 -0.34 13.14
C LYS A 45 3.86 -1.75 12.56
N GLY A 46 4.18 -1.84 11.28
CA GLY A 46 4.26 -3.09 10.57
C GLY A 46 4.62 -2.88 9.10
N GLU A 47 4.28 -3.85 8.28
CA GLU A 47 4.46 -3.79 6.84
C GLU A 47 3.24 -3.10 6.22
N LEU A 48 3.47 -2.24 5.23
CA LEU A 48 2.42 -1.49 4.55
C LEU A 48 1.85 -2.34 3.40
N CYS A 49 0.55 -2.57 3.42
CA CYS A 49 -0.19 -3.29 2.40
C CYS A 49 -1.34 -2.44 1.83
N ILE A 50 -1.76 -2.71 0.60
CA ILE A 50 -2.95 -2.10 0.00
C ILE A 50 -4.07 -3.15 -0.10
N ARG A 51 -5.25 -2.83 0.44
CA ARG A 51 -6.39 -3.75 0.57
C ARG A 51 -7.10 -4.08 -0.74
N ASP A 52 -7.03 -3.20 -1.72
CA ASP A 52 -7.74 -3.34 -2.99
C ASP A 52 -6.93 -2.77 -4.16
N SER A 53 -7.29 -3.14 -5.38
CA SER A 53 -6.70 -2.60 -6.61
C SER A 53 -7.04 -1.11 -6.76
N TRP A 54 -6.19 -0.39 -7.50
CA TRP A 54 -6.42 0.99 -7.90
C TRP A 54 -6.09 1.16 -9.39
N PRO A 55 -6.56 2.26 -10.02
CA PRO A 55 -6.36 2.46 -11.46
C PRO A 55 -4.89 2.42 -11.90
N GLY A 56 -3.99 3.00 -11.08
CA GLY A 56 -2.55 3.06 -11.32
C GLY A 56 -1.75 1.82 -10.90
N GLN A 57 -2.40 0.74 -10.46
CA GLN A 57 -1.70 -0.49 -10.06
C GLN A 57 -0.99 -1.11 -11.27
N ALA A 58 0.25 -1.58 -11.07
CA ALA A 58 0.93 -2.37 -12.10
C ALA A 58 0.10 -3.63 -12.41
N ARG A 59 0.06 -4.04 -13.69
CA ARG A 59 -0.73 -5.21 -14.11
C ARG A 59 0.09 -6.50 -14.18
N SER A 60 1.38 -6.40 -14.50
CA SER A 60 2.31 -7.52 -14.50
C SER A 60 3.77 -7.05 -14.65
N LEU A 61 4.70 -7.99 -14.58
CA LEU A 61 6.07 -7.81 -15.09
C LEU A 61 6.15 -8.38 -16.51
N TYR A 62 6.85 -7.67 -17.39
CA TYR A 62 6.97 -8.07 -18.79
C TYR A 62 7.56 -9.49 -18.92
N ARG A 63 6.84 -10.37 -19.64
CA ARG A 63 7.18 -11.79 -19.84
C ARG A 63 7.38 -12.59 -18.54
N ASN A 64 6.90 -12.12 -17.38
CA ASN A 64 7.05 -12.84 -16.11
C ASN A 64 5.92 -12.51 -15.12
N HIS A 65 4.71 -12.97 -15.41
CA HIS A 65 3.55 -12.75 -14.54
C HIS A 65 3.67 -13.51 -13.21
N GLU A 66 4.26 -14.70 -13.22
CA GLU A 66 4.44 -15.52 -12.02
C GLU A 66 5.26 -14.77 -10.95
N ARG A 67 6.37 -14.15 -11.34
CA ARG A 67 7.18 -13.32 -10.43
C ARG A 67 6.41 -12.11 -9.90
N PHE A 68 5.52 -11.52 -10.70
CA PHE A 68 4.67 -10.42 -10.24
C PHE A 68 3.76 -10.87 -9.10
N VAL A 69 3.10 -12.01 -9.26
CA VAL A 69 2.25 -12.59 -8.21
C VAL A 69 3.06 -12.97 -6.98
N GLU A 70 4.22 -13.58 -7.18
CA GLU A 70 5.12 -14.00 -6.09
C GLU A 70 5.63 -12.87 -5.22
N VAL A 71 6.00 -11.75 -5.84
CA VAL A 71 6.60 -10.64 -5.12
C VAL A 71 5.55 -9.76 -4.45
N TYR A 72 4.42 -9.50 -5.13
CA TYR A 72 3.46 -8.50 -4.68
C TYR A 72 2.22 -9.07 -3.99
N PHE A 73 1.84 -10.33 -4.23
CA PHE A 73 0.56 -10.87 -3.73
C PHE A 73 0.71 -12.11 -2.85
N LYS A 74 1.69 -12.99 -3.12
CA LYS A 74 1.95 -14.16 -2.27
C LYS A 74 2.38 -13.81 -0.83
N PRO A 75 3.13 -12.73 -0.53
CA PRO A 75 3.55 -12.45 0.85
C PRO A 75 2.37 -12.16 1.79
N TYR A 76 1.30 -11.58 1.26
CA TYR A 76 0.09 -11.21 2.01
C TYR A 76 -1.14 -11.48 1.13
N PRO A 77 -1.72 -12.70 1.17
CA PRO A 77 -2.88 -13.02 0.34
C PRO A 77 -4.05 -12.05 0.56
N GLY A 78 -4.60 -11.55 -0.55
CA GLY A 78 -5.67 -10.53 -0.52
C GLY A 78 -5.18 -9.09 -0.44
N TYR A 79 -3.86 -8.87 -0.40
CA TYR A 79 -3.24 -7.55 -0.42
C TYR A 79 -2.23 -7.42 -1.57
N TYR A 80 -1.94 -6.17 -1.94
CA TYR A 80 -0.75 -5.79 -2.70
C TYR A 80 0.34 -5.27 -1.75
#